data_AF-A0A2V9V0U8-F1
#
_entry.id   AF-A0A2V9V0U8-F1
#
_cell.length_a   1.000
_cell.length_b   1.000
_cell.length_c   1.000
_cell.angle_alpha   90.00
_cell.angle_beta   90.00
_cell.angle_gamma   90.00
#
_symmetry.space_group_name_H-M   'P 1'
#
loop_
_entity.id
_entity.type
_entity.pdbx_description
1 polymer ?
#
loop_
_entity_poly.entity_id
_entity_poly.type
_entity_poly.pdbx_seq_one_letter_code
_entity_poly.pdbx_strand_id
1 'polypeptide(L)'
;HLLEWCRGLLPVDERRTWVAFTRVRKTQFTENVLWGKKMLQEGTGEKPTHIALYDIVEGQCLAKIDMEPHGLNVIYRTLPAFEGSARSQSHTDAQD
;
A
#
# COMPACT_ATOMS: atom_id res chain seq x y z
N HIS A 1 -15.35 -11.38 -1.41
CA HIS A 1 -13.98 -10.86 -1.26
C HIS A 1 -13.88 -10.02 0.00
N LEU A 2 -12.97 -10.32 0.92
CA LEU A 2 -12.70 -9.41 2.04
C LEU A 2 -12.13 -8.12 1.45
N LEU A 3 -12.81 -7.00 1.70
CA LEU A 3 -12.40 -5.68 1.22
C LEU A 3 -11.13 -5.27 1.98
N GLU A 4 -10.08 -4.95 1.24
CA GLU A 4 -8.89 -4.30 1.79
C GLU A 4 -9.25 -2.87 2.18
N TRP A 5 -8.73 -2.39 3.32
CA TRP A 5 -9.02 -1.03 3.74
C TRP A 5 -8.01 -0.09 3.11
N CYS A 6 -8.47 0.77 2.20
CA CYS A 6 -7.67 1.86 1.66
C CYS A 6 -7.32 2.85 2.79
N ARG A 7 -6.02 3.07 3.04
CA ARG A 7 -5.49 3.93 4.10
C ARG A 7 -4.90 5.24 3.59
N GLY A 8 -4.61 5.32 2.29
CA GLY A 8 -4.01 6.51 1.73
C GLY A 8 -3.90 6.44 0.21
N LEU A 9 -3.96 7.62 -0.39
CA LEU A 9 -3.65 7.87 -1.78
C LEU A 9 -2.43 8.81 -1.83
N LEU A 10 -1.47 8.50 -2.68
CA LEU A 10 -0.34 9.38 -2.96
C LEU A 10 -0.23 9.54 -4.49
N PRO A 11 -0.78 10.64 -5.05
CA PRO A 11 -0.59 10.98 -6.45
C PRO A 11 0.90 11.14 -6.76
N VAL A 12 1.34 10.51 -7.83
CA VAL A 12 2.68 10.72 -8.41
C VAL A 12 2.61 11.81 -9.47
N ASP A 13 1.56 11.78 -10.28
CA ASP A 13 1.18 12.77 -11.28
C ASP A 13 -0.33 12.69 -11.54
N GLU A 14 -0.83 13.33 -12.60
CA GLU A 14 -2.26 13.37 -12.96
C GLU A 14 -2.83 12.01 -13.38
N ARG A 15 -1.98 11.04 -13.74
CA ARG A 15 -2.38 9.72 -14.26
C ARG A 15 -2.07 8.59 -13.29
N ARG A 16 -1.04 8.75 -12.46
CA ARG A 16 -0.51 7.68 -11.62
C ARG A 16 -0.69 7.97 -10.14
N THR A 17 -1.27 7.04 -9.40
CA THR A 17 -1.50 7.17 -7.96
C THR A 17 -1.13 5.90 -7.23
N TRP A 18 -0.32 6.03 -6.16
CA TRP A 18 -0.13 4.96 -5.19
C TRP A 18 -1.32 4.87 -4.25
N VAL A 19 -1.81 3.65 -4.06
CA VAL A 19 -2.88 3.32 -3.12
C VAL A 19 -2.33 2.39 -2.06
N ALA A 20 -2.51 2.77 -0.80
CA ALA A 20 -2.07 1.98 0.34
C ALA A 20 -3.21 1.17 0.93
N PHE A 21 -3.01 -0.13 1.07
CA PHE A 21 -3.96 -1.07 1.63
C PHE A 21 -3.42 -1.68 2.91
N THR A 22 -4.23 -1.70 3.95
CA THR A 22 -3.93 -2.40 5.19
C THR A 22 -4.79 -3.64 5.32
N ARG A 23 -4.16 -4.74 5.74
CA ARG A 23 -4.86 -5.97 6.12
C ARG A 23 -5.85 -5.68 7.26
N VAL A 24 -7.11 -6.05 7.05
CA VAL A 24 -8.12 -6.01 8.11
C VAL A 24 -7.90 -7.20 9.03
N ARG A 25 -7.40 -6.97 10.25
CA ARG A 25 -7.25 -8.02 11.25
C ARG A 25 -8.60 -8.32 11.91
N LYS A 26 -8.90 -9.60 12.09
CA LYS A 26 -10.03 -10.06 12.91
C LYS A 26 -9.66 -9.98 14.40
N THR A 27 -9.52 -8.78 14.96
CA THR A 27 -9.38 -8.61 16.42
C THR A 27 -10.77 -8.37 17.00
N GLN A 28 -11.33 -9.38 17.68
CA GLN A 28 -12.59 -9.35 18.47
C GLN A 28 -13.89 -8.86 17.79
N PHE A 29 -13.89 -8.38 16.55
CA PHE A 29 -15.12 -8.12 15.78
C PHE A 29 -15.94 -9.40 15.50
N THR A 30 -15.37 -10.55 15.82
CA THR A 30 -15.96 -11.87 15.64
C THR A 30 -17.09 -12.13 16.64
N GLU A 31 -17.04 -11.61 17.87
CA GLU A 31 -18.09 -11.89 18.88
C GLU A 31 -19.45 -11.26 18.52
N ASN A 32 -19.47 -10.04 17.97
CA ASN A 32 -20.73 -9.37 17.61
C ASN A 32 -21.30 -9.76 16.23
N VAL A 33 -20.56 -10.51 15.40
CA VAL A 33 -20.99 -10.87 14.02
C VAL A 33 -21.09 -12.40 13.83
N LEU A 34 -20.77 -13.19 14.85
CA LEU A 34 -20.74 -14.66 14.80
C LEU A 34 -22.09 -15.31 14.48
N TRP A 35 -23.23 -14.63 14.69
CA TRP A 35 -24.54 -15.17 14.30
C TRP A 35 -24.79 -15.15 12.79
N GLY A 36 -24.17 -14.24 12.03
CA GLY A 36 -24.38 -14.09 10.58
C GLY A 36 -23.31 -14.72 9.69
N LYS A 37 -22.16 -15.13 10.25
CA LYS A 37 -20.93 -15.42 9.47
C LYS A 37 -20.64 -16.89 9.16
N LYS A 38 -21.46 -17.84 9.62
CA LYS A 38 -21.27 -19.27 9.33
C LYS A 38 -21.45 -19.63 7.84
N MET A 39 -21.95 -18.70 7.02
CA MET A 39 -22.21 -18.88 5.58
C MET A 39 -21.09 -18.37 4.64
N LEU A 40 -20.00 -17.77 5.14
CA LEU A 40 -19.00 -17.10 4.28
C LEU A 40 -17.58 -17.73 4.35
N GLN A 41 -17.44 -18.89 5.00
CA GLN A 41 -16.17 -19.35 5.56
C GLN A 41 -15.28 -20.24 4.66
N GLU A 42 -15.57 -20.43 3.38
CA GLU A 42 -14.81 -21.39 2.54
C GLU A 42 -13.87 -20.77 1.48
N GLY A 43 -13.75 -19.44 1.37
CA GLY A 43 -12.91 -18.85 0.29
C GLY A 43 -12.31 -17.47 0.55
N THR A 44 -12.31 -16.96 1.78
CA THR A 44 -11.88 -15.59 2.09
C THR A 44 -10.50 -15.56 2.75
N GLY A 45 -9.46 -15.85 1.97
CA GLY A 45 -8.07 -15.60 2.39
C GLY A 45 -7.86 -14.13 2.75
N GLU A 46 -7.18 -13.87 3.86
CA GLU A 46 -6.83 -12.52 4.28
C GLU A 46 -5.80 -11.95 3.30
N LYS A 47 -6.07 -10.79 2.71
CA LYS A 47 -5.11 -10.16 1.80
C LYS A 47 -4.06 -9.39 2.61
N PRO A 48 -2.77 -9.49 2.24
CA PRO A 48 -1.68 -8.87 2.98
C PRO A 48 -1.70 -7.34 2.86
N THR A 49 -1.07 -6.68 3.82
CA THR A 49 -0.81 -5.24 3.73
C THR A 49 0.10 -4.98 2.55
N HIS A 50 -0.27 -4.05 1.67
CA HIS A 50 0.47 -3.81 0.45
C HIS A 50 0.21 -2.38 -0.06
N ILE A 51 1.07 -1.91 -0.96
CA ILE A 51 0.79 -0.72 -1.78
C ILE A 51 0.72 -1.12 -3.25
N ALA A 52 -0.10 -0.41 -4.01
CA ALA A 52 -0.22 -0.63 -5.45
C ALA A 52 -0.22 0.70 -6.20
N LEU A 53 0.50 0.75 -7.32
CA LEU A 53 0.51 1.90 -8.22
C LEU A 53 -0.54 1.66 -9.29
N TYR A 54 -1.47 2.58 -9.43
CA TYR A 54 -2.47 2.53 -10.47
C TYR A 54 -2.26 3.62 -11.51
N ASP A 55 -2.48 3.23 -12.76
CA ASP A 55 -2.90 4.15 -13.81
C ASP A 55 -4.41 4.37 -13.64
N ILE A 56 -4.81 5.57 -13.23
CA ILE A 56 -6.21 5.86 -12.94
C ILE A 56 -7.03 6.16 -14.20
N VAL A 57 -6.37 6.46 -15.31
CA VAL A 57 -7.03 6.69 -16.60
C VAL A 57 -7.39 5.36 -17.24
N GLU A 58 -6.42 4.44 -17.28
CA GLU A 58 -6.61 3.09 -17.86
C GLU A 58 -7.23 2.09 -16.85
N GLY A 59 -7.30 2.45 -15.57
CA GLY A 59 -7.77 1.56 -14.50
C GLY A 59 -6.85 0.37 -14.24
N GLN A 60 -5.56 0.47 -14.58
CA GLN A 60 -4.60 -0.63 -14.53
C GLN A 60 -3.70 -0.57 -13.30
N CYS A 61 -3.42 -1.72 -12.69
CA CYS A 61 -2.39 -1.85 -11.65
C CYS A 61 -1.03 -2.01 -12.32
N LEU A 62 -0.18 -0.98 -12.20
CA LEU A 62 1.16 -0.93 -12.78
C LEU A 62 2.20 -1.63 -11.90
N ALA A 63 2.03 -1.58 -10.59
CA ALA A 63 2.94 -2.21 -9.65
C ALA A 63 2.22 -2.57 -8.35
N LYS A 64 2.70 -3.62 -7.68
CA LYS A 64 2.23 -4.04 -6.36
C LYS A 64 3.42 -4.44 -5.51
N ILE A 65 3.47 -3.94 -4.27
CA ILE A 65 4.52 -4.26 -3.30
C ILE A 65 3.85 -4.78 -2.04
N ASP A 66 4.13 -6.05 -1.72
CA ASP A 66 3.74 -6.66 -0.45
C ASP A 66 4.62 -6.12 0.68
N MET A 67 3.99 -5.70 1.76
CA MET A 67 4.66 -5.11 2.92
C MET A 67 4.91 -6.14 4.03
N GLU A 68 4.19 -7.28 4.03
CA GLU A 68 4.36 -8.29 5.07
C GLU A 68 5.77 -8.90 5.13
N PRO A 69 6.46 -9.19 4.01
CA PRO A 69 7.86 -9.64 4.03
C PRO A 69 8.84 -8.64 4.66
N HIS A 70 8.46 -7.37 4.73
CA HIS A 70 9.25 -6.29 5.33
C HIS A 70 8.86 -6.02 6.80
N GLY A 71 8.04 -6.87 7.42
CA GLY A 71 7.55 -6.70 8.80
C GLY A 71 6.49 -5.60 8.95
N LEU A 72 6.00 -5.05 7.83
CA LEU A 72 5.03 -3.95 7.81
C LEU A 72 3.62 -4.50 7.56
N ASN A 73 2.80 -4.43 8.60
CA ASN A 73 1.49 -5.09 8.64
C ASN A 73 0.32 -4.11 8.83
N VAL A 74 0.61 -2.80 8.82
CA VAL A 74 -0.33 -1.69 8.92
C VAL A 74 0.28 -0.46 8.24
N ILE A 75 -0.53 0.30 7.51
CA ILE A 75 -0.16 1.59 6.92
C ILE A 75 -1.09 2.65 7.52
N TYR A 76 -0.51 3.64 8.19
CA TYR A 76 -1.28 4.75 8.77
C TYR A 76 -1.40 5.94 7.81
N ARG A 77 -0.30 6.25 7.11
CA ARG A 77 -0.21 7.40 6.21
C ARG A 77 0.85 7.14 5.15
N THR A 78 0.55 7.57 3.93
CA THR A 78 1.51 7.61 2.82
C THR A 78 1.95 9.06 2.62
N LEU A 79 3.26 9.29 2.51
CA LEU A 79 3.86 10.61 2.34
C LEU A 79 4.83 10.58 1.16
N PRO A 80 5.03 11.71 0.46
CA PRO A 80 6.13 11.81 -0.49
C PRO A 80 7.45 11.60 0.26
N ALA A 81 8.37 10.88 -0.37
CA ALA A 81 9.73 10.76 0.17
C ALA A 81 10.37 12.15 0.16
N PHE A 82 10.96 12.55 1.29
CA PHE A 82 11.77 13.76 1.32
C PHE A 82 13.09 13.45 0.61
N GLU A 83 13.39 14.15 -0.48
CA GLU A 83 14.71 14.09 -1.12
C GLU A 83 15.73 14.81 -0.23
N GLY A 84 16.12 14.16 0.86
CA GLY A 84 17.25 14.58 1.67
C GLY A 84 18.54 14.32 0.90
N SER A 85 19.06 15.34 0.22
CA SER A 85 20.42 15.41 -0.35
C SER A 85 20.80 14.19 -1.20
N ALA A 86 20.32 14.16 -2.45
CA ALA A 86 21.10 13.52 -3.50
C ALA A 86 22.43 14.28 -3.61
N ARG A 87 23.50 13.64 -3.16
CA ARG A 87 24.87 14.16 -3.10
C ARG A 87 25.32 14.52 -4.53
N SER A 88 25.24 15.80 -4.89
CA SER A 88 25.99 16.36 -6.03
C SER A 88 27.48 16.29 -5.70
N GLN A 89 28.16 15.26 -6.20
CA GLN A 89 29.60 15.30 -6.41
C GLN A 89 29.87 15.00 -7.88
N SER A 90 29.80 16.06 -8.70
CA SER A 90 30.62 16.18 -9.89
C SER A 90 31.63 17.29 -9.62
N HIS A 91 32.71 16.95 -8.89
CA HIS A 91 33.89 17.80 -8.84
C HIS A 91 34.66 17.54 -10.13
N THR A 92 34.46 18.40 -11.11
CA THR A 92 35.32 18.48 -12.30
C THR A 92 36.53 19.31 -11.88
N ASP A 93 37.61 18.66 -11.45
CA ASP A 93 38.92 19.30 -11.38
C ASP A 93 39.59 19.17 -12.75
N ALA A 94 39.35 20.18 -13.59
CA ALA A 94 40.28 20.58 -14.63
C ALA A 94 40.79 21.96 -14.23
N GLN A 95 42.03 22.02 -13.73
CA GLN A 95 42.78 23.26 -13.59
C GLN A 95 44.20 23.04 -14.11
N ASP A 96 44.58 23.97 -14.99
CA ASP A 96 45.88 24.21 -15.62
C ASP A 96 47.01 24.44 -14.61
#